data_AF-A0A7H2BCN2-F1
#
_entry.id   AF-A0A7H2BCN2-F1
#
_cell.length_a   1.000
_cell.length_b   1.000
_cell.length_c   1.000
_cell.angle_alpha   90.00
_cell.angle_beta   90.00
_cell.angle_gamma   90.00
#
_symmetry.space_group_name_H-M   'P 1'
#
loop_
_entity.id
_entity.type
_entity.pdbx_description
1 polymer ?
#
loop_
_entity_poly.entity_id
_entity_poly.type
_entity_poly.pdbx_seq_one_letter_code
_entity_poly.pdbx_strand_id
1 'polypeptide(L)'
;MFEGIFLAAVTGVAISFIVSVTHFSAQVTATSLFISGTSLGGLVGRLVSGVLVELVGWRWALMAVSILAACAASFFAVLLSRGALAQAAASFNSLTKPNATKDGFSLTHLVQKLGVNLKHPKLLLLYFAAFSLMGAFVSIYNYIGFVLEAPPYSLPVSLISFLFLTYLFGTFSSATASKLARRFSAKKFLWPVRFSWPEVSPSRRSLPCQLLLRDWLFSPPGSSPRTRSHPAK
;
A
#
# COMPACT_ATOMS: atom_id res chain seq x y z
N MET A 1 6.33 1.04 20.32
CA MET A 1 5.26 0.07 19.99
C MET A 1 4.12 0.73 19.21
N PHE A 2 3.55 1.85 19.68
CA PHE A 2 2.46 2.55 18.99
C PHE A 2 2.81 2.99 17.56
N GLU A 3 4.00 3.55 17.33
CA GLU A 3 4.44 3.98 15.99
C GLU A 3 4.38 2.85 14.96
N GLY A 4 4.81 1.64 15.33
CA GLY A 4 4.78 0.48 14.45
C GLY A 4 3.36 0.06 14.07
N ILE A 5 2.41 0.16 15.01
CA ILE A 5 0.99 -0.12 14.75
C ILE A 5 0.44 0.88 13.73
N PHE A 6 0.73 2.18 13.91
CA PHE A 6 0.28 3.21 12.98
C PHE A 6 0.90 3.06 11.58
N LEU A 7 2.19 2.75 11.49
CA LEU A 7 2.86 2.52 10.19
C LEU A 7 2.27 1.31 9.44
N ALA A 8 1.96 0.22 10.15
CA ALA A 8 1.28 -0.93 9.58
C ALA A 8 -0.17 -0.60 9.16
N ALA A 9 -0.89 0.17 9.97
CA ALA A 9 -2.25 0.59 9.66
C ALA A 9 -2.30 1.47 8.40
N VAL A 10 -1.38 2.45 8.28
CA VAL A 10 -1.31 3.36 7.14
C VAL A 10 -1.07 2.61 5.84
N THR A 11 -0.12 1.67 5.81
CA THR A 11 0.17 0.87 4.60
C THR A 11 -1.00 -0.03 4.21
N GLY A 12 -1.66 -0.68 5.18
CA GLY A 12 -2.84 -1.50 4.94
C GLY A 12 -4.01 -0.69 4.37
N VAL A 13 -4.31 0.47 4.98
CA VAL A 13 -5.38 1.37 4.51
C VAL A 13 -5.06 1.94 3.13
N ALA A 14 -3.80 2.33 2.88
CA ALA A 14 -3.38 2.86 1.58
C ALA A 14 -3.57 1.84 0.45
N ILE A 15 -3.16 0.59 0.64
CA ILE A 15 -3.33 -0.46 -0.38
C ILE A 15 -4.82 -0.76 -0.60
N SER A 16 -5.60 -0.83 0.47
CA SER A 16 -7.07 -1.01 0.38
C SER A 16 -7.71 0.11 -0.43
N PHE A 17 -7.33 1.36 -0.16
CA PHE A 17 -7.79 2.53 -0.91
C PHE A 17 -7.40 2.44 -2.39
N ILE A 18 -6.13 2.14 -2.70
CA ILE A 18 -5.65 1.97 -4.09
C ILE A 18 -6.49 0.91 -4.83
N VAL A 19 -6.70 -0.26 -4.22
CA VAL A 19 -7.47 -1.36 -4.84
C VAL A 19 -8.94 -0.97 -5.05
N SER A 20 -9.53 -0.19 -4.15
CA SER A 20 -10.92 0.24 -4.25
C SER A 20 -11.17 1.28 -5.36
N VAL A 21 -10.16 2.10 -5.66
CA VAL A 21 -10.28 3.21 -6.64
C VAL A 21 -9.75 2.82 -8.02
N THR A 22 -8.91 1.79 -8.12
CA THR A 22 -8.27 1.40 -9.39
C THR A 22 -8.94 0.18 -10.06
N HIS A 23 -9.07 0.24 -11.39
CA HIS A 23 -9.48 -0.91 -12.20
C HIS A 23 -8.46 -2.07 -12.08
N PHE A 24 -8.95 -3.31 -12.17
CA PHE A 24 -8.13 -4.53 -12.03
C PHE A 24 -6.86 -4.53 -12.89
N SER A 25 -6.93 -4.01 -14.12
CA SER A 25 -5.77 -3.92 -15.03
C SER A 25 -4.67 -2.96 -14.53
N ALA A 26 -5.03 -1.96 -13.71
CA ALA A 26 -4.11 -0.93 -13.21
C ALA A 26 -3.67 -1.16 -11.75
N GLN A 27 -4.30 -2.09 -11.01
CA GLN A 27 -4.02 -2.33 -9.57
C GLN A 27 -2.55 -2.64 -9.29
N VAL A 28 -1.91 -3.47 -10.12
CA VAL A 28 -0.50 -3.83 -9.97
C VAL A 28 0.40 -2.60 -10.18
N THR A 29 0.10 -1.78 -11.19
CA THR A 29 0.87 -0.57 -11.51
C THR A 29 0.72 0.50 -10.42
N ALA A 30 -0.49 0.68 -9.88
CA ALA A 30 -0.72 1.65 -8.82
C ALA A 30 -0.06 1.21 -7.50
N THR A 31 -0.12 -0.08 -7.16
CA THR A 31 0.52 -0.62 -5.95
C THR A 31 2.04 -0.55 -6.05
N SER A 32 2.63 -0.84 -7.22
CA SER A 32 4.07 -0.72 -7.42
C SER A 32 4.56 0.73 -7.41
N LEU A 33 3.75 1.68 -7.90
CA LEU A 33 4.04 3.11 -7.81
C LEU A 33 4.04 3.58 -6.34
N PHE A 34 3.07 3.11 -5.55
CA PHE A 34 3.02 3.37 -4.11
C PHE A 34 4.27 2.84 -3.39
N ILE A 35 4.67 1.59 -3.63
CA ILE A 35 5.87 0.97 -3.04
C ILE A 35 7.15 1.70 -3.47
N SER A 36 7.21 2.17 -4.72
CA SER A 36 8.36 2.96 -5.20
C SER A 36 8.42 4.31 -4.49
N GLY A 37 7.26 4.94 -4.26
CA GLY A 37 7.15 6.20 -3.52
C GLY A 37 7.57 6.07 -2.05
N THR A 38 7.20 5.00 -1.35
CA THR A 38 7.62 4.78 0.04
C THR A 38 9.14 4.56 0.15
N SER A 39 9.73 3.87 -0.84
CA SER A 39 11.18 3.68 -0.93
C SER A 39 11.92 5.01 -1.15
N LEU A 40 11.42 5.84 -2.07
CA LEU A 40 11.99 7.16 -2.36
C LEU A 40 11.87 8.11 -1.16
N GLY A 41 10.71 8.11 -0.48
CA GLY A 41 10.50 8.90 0.73
C GLY A 41 11.43 8.50 1.87
N GLY A 42 11.65 7.19 2.08
CA GLY A 42 12.60 6.68 3.06
C GLY A 42 14.06 7.09 2.77
N LEU A 43 14.45 7.06 1.50
CA LEU A 43 15.76 7.54 1.05
C LEU A 43 15.93 9.04 1.29
N VAL A 44 14.96 9.85 0.86
CA VAL A 44 15.00 11.31 1.03
C VAL A 44 15.05 11.66 2.53
N GLY A 45 14.23 11.01 3.35
CA GLY A 45 14.23 11.21 4.80
C GLY A 45 15.59 10.92 5.43
N ARG A 46 16.24 9.81 5.03
CA ARG A 46 17.57 9.43 5.54
C ARG A 46 18.68 10.34 5.07
N LEU A 47 18.66 10.79 3.81
CA LEU A 47 19.63 11.77 3.31
C LEU A 47 19.50 13.10 4.03
N VAL A 48 18.29 13.61 4.16
CA VAL A 48 18.02 14.87 4.86
C VAL A 48 18.41 14.77 6.33
N SER A 49 18.03 13.69 7.03
CA SER A 49 18.42 13.50 8.43
C SER A 49 19.92 13.37 8.59
N GLY A 50 20.59 12.60 7.72
CA GLY A 50 22.02 12.33 7.85
C GLY A 50 22.88 13.57 7.71
N VAL A 51 22.59 14.41 6.71
CA VAL A 51 23.28 15.68 6.51
C VAL A 51 22.99 16.67 7.64
N LEU A 52 21.74 16.73 8.12
CA LEU A 52 21.36 17.66 9.18
C LEU A 52 21.87 17.25 10.57
N VAL A 53 22.02 15.95 10.85
CA VAL A 53 22.57 15.46 12.13
C VAL A 53 23.96 16.03 12.37
N GLU A 54 24.77 16.19 11.34
CA GLU A 54 26.13 16.73 11.47
C GLU A 54 26.17 18.24 11.61
N LEU A 55 25.32 18.96 10.87
CA LEU A 55 25.35 20.42 10.83
C LEU A 55 24.72 21.04 12.09
N VAL A 56 23.62 20.46 12.55
CA VAL A 56 22.75 21.07 13.57
C VAL A 56 22.39 20.11 14.72
N GLY A 57 22.90 18.88 14.68
CA GLY A 57 22.62 17.87 15.71
C GLY A 57 21.29 17.13 15.50
N TRP A 58 21.10 16.06 16.27
CA TRP A 58 20.00 15.11 16.09
C TRP A 58 18.61 15.71 16.34
N ARG A 59 18.47 16.67 17.26
CA ARG A 59 17.17 17.28 17.61
C ARG A 59 16.58 18.06 16.44
N TRP A 60 17.40 18.91 15.83
CA TRP A 60 17.00 19.74 14.70
C TRP A 60 16.86 18.92 13.42
N ALA A 61 17.68 17.89 13.23
CA ALA A 61 17.50 16.93 12.15
C ALA A 61 16.15 16.21 12.23
N LEU A 62 15.75 15.74 13.42
CA LEU A 62 14.42 15.14 13.63
C LEU A 62 13.30 16.15 13.35
N MET A 63 13.40 17.38 13.86
CA MET A 63 12.42 18.43 13.59
C MET A 63 12.25 18.71 12.10
N ALA A 64 13.36 18.81 11.35
CA ALA A 64 13.32 19.05 9.91
C ALA A 64 12.62 17.91 9.15
N VAL A 65 12.91 16.65 9.50
CA VAL A 65 12.22 15.49 8.90
C VAL A 65 10.75 15.47 9.26
N SER A 66 10.39 15.82 10.51
CA SER A 66 8.99 15.93 10.92
C SER A 66 8.23 17.03 10.16
N ILE A 67 8.86 18.19 9.95
CA ILE A 67 8.28 19.28 9.14
C ILE A 67 8.11 18.84 7.69
N LEU A 68 9.12 18.20 7.10
CA LEU A 68 9.04 17.66 5.75
C LEU A 68 7.88 16.66 5.61
N ALA A 69 7.74 15.75 6.57
CA ALA A 69 6.64 14.79 6.63
C ALA A 69 5.27 15.49 6.78
N ALA A 70 5.17 16.52 7.62
CA ALA A 70 3.95 17.31 7.80
C ALA A 70 3.57 18.07 6.53
N CYS A 71 4.55 18.65 5.82
CA CYS A 71 4.33 19.30 4.52
C CYS A 71 3.84 18.30 3.47
N ALA A 72 4.45 17.12 3.38
CA ALA A 72 4.02 16.07 2.45
C ALA A 72 2.60 15.57 2.77
N ALA A 73 2.28 15.37 4.05
CA ALA A 73 0.94 14.98 4.50
C ALA A 73 -0.11 16.07 4.19
N SER A 74 0.25 17.34 4.42
CA SER A 74 -0.63 18.48 4.12
C SER A 74 -0.86 18.62 2.61
N PHE A 75 0.20 18.47 1.81
CA PHE A 75 0.11 18.47 0.35
C PHE A 75 -0.80 17.35 -0.13
N PHE A 76 -0.65 16.13 0.40
CA PHE A 76 -1.52 15.01 0.10
C PHE A 76 -2.99 15.29 0.48
N ALA A 77 -3.24 15.87 1.66
CA ALA A 77 -4.59 16.24 2.11
C ALA A 77 -5.25 17.30 1.21
N VAL A 78 -4.47 18.31 0.79
CA VAL A 78 -4.94 19.34 -0.15
C VAL A 78 -5.20 18.72 -1.53
N LEU A 79 -4.35 17.81 -2.01
CA LEU A 79 -4.55 17.13 -3.28
C LEU A 79 -5.82 16.26 -3.26
N LEU A 80 -6.08 15.58 -2.14
CA LEU A 80 -7.26 14.75 -1.95
C LEU A 80 -8.55 15.58 -1.96
N SER A 81 -8.51 16.81 -1.41
CA SER A 81 -9.68 17.71 -1.37
C SER A 81 -9.96 18.45 -2.67
N ARG A 82 -8.95 18.68 -3.54
CA ARG A 82 -9.06 19.64 -4.65
C ARG A 82 -9.44 19.11 -6.04
N GLY A 83 -9.49 17.81 -6.30
CA GLY A 83 -9.96 17.37 -7.63
C GLY A 83 -9.92 15.87 -7.84
N ALA A 84 -11.03 15.31 -8.35
CA ALA A 84 -11.26 13.91 -8.74
C ALA A 84 -11.11 12.84 -7.64
N LEU A 85 -10.05 12.89 -6.81
CA LEU A 85 -9.84 12.01 -5.66
C LEU A 85 -10.85 12.25 -4.54
N ALA A 86 -11.46 13.44 -4.43
CA ALA A 86 -12.52 13.71 -3.46
C ALA A 86 -13.76 12.83 -3.69
N GLN A 87 -14.12 12.54 -4.95
CA GLN A 87 -15.20 11.62 -5.29
C GLN A 87 -14.81 10.16 -5.04
N ALA A 88 -13.55 9.80 -5.28
CA ALA A 88 -13.01 8.48 -4.95
C ALA A 88 -12.94 8.25 -3.42
N ALA A 89 -12.55 9.27 -2.66
CA ALA A 89 -12.56 9.27 -1.19
C ALA A 89 -14.00 9.25 -0.63
N ALA A 90 -14.93 9.97 -1.24
CA ALA A 90 -16.36 9.89 -0.92
C ALA A 90 -16.93 8.50 -1.24
N SER A 91 -16.50 7.86 -2.33
CA SER A 91 -16.88 6.49 -2.68
C SER A 91 -16.30 5.47 -1.71
N PHE A 92 -15.05 5.65 -1.27
CA PHE A 92 -14.45 4.84 -0.19
C PHE A 92 -15.24 5.00 1.11
N ASN A 93 -15.57 6.22 1.51
CA ASN A 93 -16.38 6.49 2.70
C ASN A 93 -17.82 5.94 2.56
N SER A 94 -18.37 5.96 1.35
CA SER A 94 -19.67 5.36 1.01
C SER A 94 -19.66 3.82 1.07
N LEU A 95 -18.58 3.16 0.65
CA LEU A 95 -18.39 1.72 0.80
C LEU A 95 -18.09 1.32 2.26
N THR A 96 -17.58 2.27 3.04
CA THR A 96 -17.38 2.16 4.49
C THR A 96 -18.63 2.62 5.27
N LYS A 97 -19.74 2.93 4.60
CA LYS A 97 -21.02 3.18 5.30
C LYS A 97 -21.40 1.93 6.10
N PRO A 98 -21.86 2.09 7.35
CA PRO A 98 -22.13 1.01 8.30
C PRO A 98 -23.46 0.30 7.98
N ASN A 99 -23.64 -0.14 6.73
CA ASN A 99 -24.58 -1.22 6.41
C ASN A 99 -23.86 -2.56 6.25
N ALA A 100 -22.55 -2.60 6.51
CA ALA A 100 -21.85 -3.81 6.90
C ALA A 100 -22.44 -4.28 8.23
N THR A 101 -23.48 -5.11 8.11
CA THR A 101 -23.94 -6.12 9.07
C THR A 101 -23.97 -5.69 10.54
N LYS A 102 -25.13 -5.80 11.18
CA LYS A 102 -25.29 -5.79 12.64
C LYS A 102 -24.40 -6.83 13.39
N ASP A 103 -23.60 -7.60 12.67
CA ASP A 103 -22.50 -8.39 13.18
C ASP A 103 -21.31 -7.46 13.41
N GLY A 104 -21.17 -6.99 14.64
CA GLY A 104 -20.13 -6.07 15.07
C GLY A 104 -18.73 -6.54 14.67
N PHE A 105 -17.77 -5.60 14.72
CA PHE A 105 -16.34 -5.80 14.51
C PHE A 105 -15.81 -6.97 15.36
N SER A 106 -16.02 -8.20 14.89
CA SER A 106 -15.75 -9.41 15.63
C SER A 106 -14.32 -9.79 15.33
N LEU A 107 -13.43 -9.49 16.29
CA LEU A 107 -12.04 -9.94 16.29
C LEU A 107 -11.96 -11.43 15.96
N THR A 108 -12.95 -12.21 16.39
CA THR A 108 -13.11 -13.64 16.10
C THR A 108 -13.15 -13.94 14.61
N HIS A 109 -13.89 -13.16 13.81
CA HIS A 109 -13.99 -13.35 12.36
C HIS A 109 -12.71 -12.93 11.62
N LEU A 110 -12.00 -11.90 12.12
CA LEU A 110 -10.68 -11.52 11.60
C LEU A 110 -9.63 -12.60 11.90
N VAL A 111 -9.60 -13.10 13.14
CA VAL A 111 -8.69 -14.18 13.56
C VAL A 111 -8.99 -15.46 12.80
N GLN A 112 -10.25 -15.79 12.55
CA GLN A 112 -10.63 -16.96 11.75
C GLN A 112 -10.15 -16.84 10.30
N LYS A 113 -10.32 -15.67 9.68
CA LYS A 113 -9.77 -15.40 8.34
C LYS A 113 -8.24 -15.47 8.32
N LEU A 114 -7.58 -14.92 9.33
CA LEU A 114 -6.13 -15.02 9.48
C LEU A 114 -5.70 -16.49 9.61
N GLY A 115 -6.40 -17.27 10.44
CA GLY A 115 -6.16 -18.69 10.66
C GLY A 115 -6.32 -19.53 9.40
N VAL A 116 -7.29 -19.23 8.53
CA VAL A 116 -7.43 -19.89 7.23
C VAL A 116 -6.25 -19.56 6.32
N ASN A 117 -5.83 -18.29 6.25
CA ASN A 117 -4.67 -17.89 5.43
C ASN A 117 -3.36 -18.52 5.91
N LEU A 118 -3.17 -18.62 7.24
CA LEU A 118 -1.99 -19.24 7.83
C LEU A 118 -1.95 -20.77 7.64
N LYS A 119 -3.08 -21.43 7.39
CA LYS A 119 -3.10 -22.87 7.10
C LYS A 119 -2.61 -23.22 5.70
N HIS A 120 -2.47 -22.24 4.80
CA HIS A 120 -1.99 -22.49 3.45
C HIS A 120 -0.44 -22.43 3.40
N PRO A 121 0.25 -23.56 3.18
CA PRO A 121 1.71 -23.62 3.25
C PRO A 121 2.41 -22.74 2.21
N LYS A 122 1.78 -22.53 1.04
CA LYS A 122 2.30 -21.63 0.00
C LYS A 122 2.31 -20.16 0.43
N LEU A 123 1.27 -19.73 1.17
CA LEU A 123 1.17 -18.37 1.70
C LEU A 123 2.15 -18.16 2.86
N LEU A 124 2.30 -19.16 3.73
CA LEU A 124 3.33 -19.13 4.78
C LEU A 124 4.73 -18.99 4.21
N LEU A 125 5.07 -19.74 3.16
CA LEU A 125 6.38 -19.63 2.50
C LEU A 125 6.60 -18.22 1.95
N LEU A 126 5.56 -17.61 1.36
CA LEU A 126 5.64 -16.25 0.84
C LEU A 126 5.83 -15.21 1.97
N TYR A 127 5.12 -15.37 3.08
CA TYR A 127 5.27 -14.50 4.26
C TYR A 127 6.66 -14.65 4.88
N PHE A 128 7.16 -15.87 5.01
CA PHE A 128 8.50 -16.13 5.54
C PHE A 128 9.60 -15.58 4.62
N ALA A 129 9.44 -15.72 3.30
CA ALA A 129 10.35 -15.15 2.32
C ALA A 129 10.34 -13.61 2.38
N ALA A 130 9.17 -12.97 2.42
CA ALA A 130 9.04 -11.53 2.55
C ALA A 130 9.64 -11.01 3.86
N PHE A 131 9.37 -11.70 4.97
CA PHE A 131 9.92 -11.38 6.29
C PHE A 131 11.45 -11.51 6.31
N SER A 132 11.99 -12.62 5.81
CA SER A 132 13.43 -12.87 5.79
C SER A 132 14.16 -11.87 4.88
N LEU A 133 13.59 -11.57 3.70
CA LEU A 133 14.17 -10.60 2.78
C LEU A 133 14.17 -9.20 3.38
N MET A 134 13.06 -8.77 3.96
CA MET A 134 12.95 -7.45 4.59
C MET A 134 13.83 -7.35 5.84
N GLY A 135 13.91 -8.41 6.65
CA GLY A 135 14.76 -8.48 7.83
C GLY A 135 16.25 -8.43 7.48
N ALA A 136 16.68 -9.23 6.51
CA ALA A 136 18.06 -9.21 6.02
C ALA A 136 18.43 -7.85 5.42
N PHE A 137 17.54 -7.26 4.62
CA PHE A 137 17.71 -5.92 4.05
C PHE A 137 17.92 -4.87 5.15
N VAL A 138 17.01 -4.78 6.12
CA VAL A 138 17.11 -3.80 7.22
C VAL A 138 18.38 -4.04 8.06
N SER A 139 18.71 -5.30 8.35
CA SER A 139 19.88 -5.66 9.13
C SER A 139 21.18 -5.23 8.44
N ILE A 140 21.34 -5.52 7.15
CA ILE A 140 22.54 -5.16 6.38
C ILE A 140 22.76 -3.65 6.39
N TYR A 141 21.72 -2.84 6.15
CA TYR A 141 21.88 -1.38 6.11
C TYR A 141 22.18 -0.78 7.49
N ASN A 142 21.61 -1.33 8.55
CA ASN A 142 21.94 -0.89 9.90
C ASN A 142 23.36 -1.32 10.30
N TYR A 143 23.74 -2.56 10.00
CA TYR A 143 25.06 -3.10 10.32
C TYR A 143 26.19 -2.33 9.63
N ILE A 144 26.06 -2.09 8.32
CA ILE A 144 27.04 -1.31 7.55
C ILE A 144 27.18 0.10 8.14
N GLY A 145 26.07 0.74 8.54
CA GLY A 145 26.11 2.05 9.19
C GLY A 145 26.95 2.03 10.47
N PHE A 146 26.69 1.08 11.37
CA PHE A 146 27.43 0.97 12.63
C PHE A 146 28.92 0.66 12.44
N VAL A 147 29.26 -0.21 11.47
CA VAL A 147 30.66 -0.57 11.19
C VAL A 147 31.45 0.61 10.61
N LEU A 148 30.82 1.45 9.78
CA LEU A 148 31.47 2.62 9.18
C LEU A 148 31.63 3.78 10.17
N GLU A 149 30.70 3.89 11.13
CA GLU A 149 30.77 4.87 12.22
C GLU A 149 31.82 4.47 13.27
N ALA A 150 31.98 3.17 13.52
CA ALA A 150 33.00 2.67 14.44
C ALA A 150 34.44 2.83 13.89
N PRO A 151 35.45 2.89 14.78
CA PRO A 151 36.86 2.73 14.37
C PRO A 151 37.02 1.37 13.66
N PRO A 152 37.75 1.26 12.53
CA PRO A 152 38.80 2.14 11.99
C PRO A 152 38.38 3.18 10.94
N TYR A 153 37.10 3.26 10.55
CA TYR A 153 36.67 4.13 9.45
C TYR A 153 36.19 5.51 9.94
N SER A 154 35.53 5.58 11.11
CA SER A 154 35.07 6.83 11.75
C SER A 154 34.46 7.84 10.77
N LEU A 155 33.65 7.34 9.84
CA LEU A 155 33.10 8.14 8.76
C LEU A 155 31.96 9.03 9.26
N PRO A 156 31.85 10.27 8.74
CA PRO A 156 30.71 11.13 9.00
C PRO A 156 29.40 10.47 8.51
N VAL A 157 28.34 10.59 9.33
CA VAL A 157 26.95 10.20 9.06
C VAL A 157 26.43 10.73 7.71
N SER A 158 26.91 11.88 7.24
CA SER A 158 26.59 12.41 5.90
C SER A 158 27.08 11.48 4.79
N LEU A 159 28.31 10.96 4.89
CA LEU A 159 28.88 10.00 3.93
C LEU A 159 28.16 8.66 3.99
N ILE A 160 27.84 8.19 5.19
CA ILE A 160 27.06 6.97 5.40
C ILE A 160 25.68 7.11 4.75
N SER A 161 25.08 8.29 4.79
CA SER A 161 23.76 8.53 4.22
C SER A 161 23.73 8.43 2.69
N PHE A 162 24.85 8.73 2.01
CA PHE A 162 24.95 8.51 0.56
C PHE A 162 24.86 7.02 0.18
N LEU A 163 25.14 6.09 1.09
CA LEU A 163 24.91 4.66 0.82
C LEU A 163 23.44 4.37 0.56
N PHE A 164 22.50 5.16 1.12
CA PHE A 164 21.09 4.99 0.80
C PHE A 164 20.75 5.31 -0.66
N LEU A 165 21.60 6.03 -1.42
CA LEU A 165 21.41 6.16 -2.88
C LEU A 165 21.49 4.80 -3.57
N THR A 166 22.18 3.81 -3.00
CA THR A 166 22.20 2.47 -3.56
C THR A 166 20.81 1.82 -3.59
N TYR A 167 19.85 2.27 -2.76
CA TYR A 167 18.45 1.83 -2.82
C TYR A 167 17.84 2.10 -4.19
N LEU A 168 18.23 3.20 -4.87
CA LEU A 168 17.69 3.54 -6.19
C LEU A 168 18.00 2.44 -7.21
N PHE A 169 19.20 1.87 -7.19
CA PHE A 169 19.53 0.74 -8.07
C PHE A 169 18.64 -0.48 -7.79
N GLY A 170 18.33 -0.74 -6.51
CA GLY A 170 17.35 -1.75 -6.12
C GLY A 170 15.93 -1.45 -6.64
N THR A 171 15.47 -0.20 -6.53
CA THR A 171 14.17 0.24 -7.06
C THR A 171 14.11 0.14 -8.59
N PHE A 172 15.16 0.56 -9.30
CA PHE A 172 15.27 0.45 -10.75
C PHE A 172 15.28 -1.02 -11.20
N SER A 173 16.03 -1.88 -10.50
CA SER A 173 16.05 -3.32 -10.76
C SER A 173 14.67 -3.94 -10.56
N SER A 174 13.99 -3.63 -9.45
CA SER A 174 12.64 -4.12 -9.16
C SER A 174 11.59 -3.60 -10.14
N ALA A 175 11.66 -2.33 -10.55
CA ALA A 175 10.76 -1.77 -11.56
C ALA A 175 10.96 -2.45 -12.93
N THR A 176 12.21 -2.77 -13.28
CA THR A 176 12.55 -3.49 -14.50
C THR A 176 12.09 -4.94 -14.43
N ALA A 177 12.32 -5.62 -13.31
CA ALA A 177 11.81 -6.97 -13.04
C ALA A 177 10.27 -7.03 -13.09
N SER A 178 9.58 -6.01 -12.59
CA SER A 178 8.12 -5.89 -12.64
C SER A 178 7.60 -5.73 -14.08
N LYS A 179 8.30 -4.96 -14.92
CA LYS A 179 8.00 -4.85 -16.36
C LYS A 179 8.26 -6.17 -17.08
N LEU A 180 9.33 -6.87 -16.70
CA LEU A 180 9.74 -8.14 -17.28
C LEU A 180 8.76 -9.25 -16.91
N ALA A 181 8.32 -9.34 -15.66
CA ALA A 181 7.32 -10.29 -15.20
C ALA A 181 6.03 -10.22 -16.04
N ARG A 182 5.57 -9.02 -16.41
CA ARG A 182 4.41 -8.84 -17.30
C ARG A 182 4.61 -9.40 -18.70
N ARG A 183 5.84 -9.39 -19.22
CA ARG A 183 6.17 -9.94 -20.55
C ARG A 183 6.38 -11.46 -20.51
N PHE A 184 6.85 -12.00 -19.39
CA PHE A 184 7.20 -13.42 -19.26
C PHE A 184 6.11 -14.31 -18.61
N SER A 185 4.96 -13.75 -18.24
CA SER A 185 3.88 -14.42 -17.49
C SER A 185 3.09 -15.54 -18.18
N ALA A 186 3.51 -16.10 -19.32
CA ALA A 186 2.81 -17.24 -19.92
C ALA A 186 3.67 -18.38 -20.47
N LYS A 187 5.00 -18.22 -20.60
CA LYS A 187 5.83 -19.29 -21.18
C LYS A 187 7.17 -19.38 -20.45
N LYS A 188 7.33 -20.45 -19.67
CA LYS A 188 8.57 -20.93 -19.06
C LYS A 188 9.14 -20.08 -17.90
N PHE A 189 8.56 -20.22 -16.71
CA PHE A 189 9.41 -20.22 -15.51
C PHE A 189 9.12 -21.51 -14.73
N LEU A 190 9.93 -22.52 -15.04
CA LEU A 190 9.98 -23.83 -14.39
C LEU A 190 10.66 -23.64 -13.03
N TRP A 191 9.90 -23.12 -12.06
CA TRP A 191 10.20 -23.28 -10.64
C TRP A 191 9.29 -24.40 -10.12
N PRO A 192 9.78 -25.33 -9.28
CA PRO A 192 8.96 -26.45 -8.78
C PRO A 192 7.79 -26.00 -7.90
N VAL A 193 7.74 -24.73 -7.49
CA VAL A 193 6.52 -24.16 -6.90
C VAL A 193 5.58 -23.79 -8.04
N ARG A 194 4.75 -24.76 -8.44
CA ARG A 194 3.56 -24.54 -9.27
C ARG A 194 2.69 -23.51 -8.56
N PHE A 195 2.91 -22.24 -8.89
CA PHE A 195 2.10 -21.10 -8.50
C PHE A 195 0.84 -21.13 -9.36
N SER A 196 -0.02 -22.12 -9.11
CA SER A 196 -1.40 -22.09 -9.55
C SER A 196 -2.04 -20.94 -8.79
N TRP A 197 -1.95 -19.74 -9.35
CA TRP A 197 -2.85 -18.66 -8.97
C TRP A 197 -4.26 -19.23 -9.12
N PRO A 198 -5.06 -19.33 -8.04
CA PRO A 198 -6.48 -19.51 -8.24
C PRO A 198 -6.92 -18.29 -9.04
N GLU A 199 -7.36 -18.50 -10.28
CA GLU A 199 -8.09 -17.50 -11.02
C GLU A 199 -9.22 -17.05 -10.10
N VAL A 200 -9.05 -15.86 -9.51
CA VAL A 200 -10.16 -15.12 -8.96
C VAL A 200 -10.99 -14.76 -10.18
N SER A 201 -11.88 -15.70 -10.54
CA SER A 201 -12.91 -15.46 -11.52
C SER A 201 -13.53 -14.11 -11.18
N PRO A 202 -13.62 -13.17 -12.13
CA PRO A 202 -14.25 -11.89 -11.87
C PRO A 202 -15.70 -12.21 -11.52
N SER A 203 -15.99 -12.24 -10.22
CA SER A 203 -17.34 -12.52 -9.76
C SER A 203 -18.21 -11.41 -10.33
N ARG A 204 -19.12 -11.80 -11.23
CA ARG A 204 -20.24 -11.00 -11.77
C ARG A 204 -21.18 -10.55 -10.64
N ARG A 205 -20.68 -9.81 -9.65
CA ARG A 205 -21.47 -9.28 -8.51
C ARG A 205 -21.43 -7.75 -8.42
N SER A 206 -21.19 -7.06 -9.53
CA SER A 206 -21.43 -5.62 -9.66
C SER A 206 -22.56 -5.28 -10.65
N LEU A 207 -23.31 -6.28 -11.11
CA LEU A 207 -24.50 -6.07 -11.96
C LEU A 207 -25.62 -5.21 -11.32
N PRO A 208 -25.87 -5.17 -9.99
CA PRO A 208 -26.96 -4.32 -9.50
C PRO A 208 -26.62 -2.82 -9.57
N CYS A 209 -25.35 -2.42 -9.48
CA CYS A 209 -24.98 -1.00 -9.53
C CYS A 209 -24.99 -0.42 -10.94
N GLN A 210 -24.66 -1.20 -11.98
CA GLN A 210 -24.70 -0.70 -13.36
C GLN A 210 -26.13 -0.53 -13.88
N LEU A 211 -27.07 -1.38 -13.45
CA LEU A 211 -28.49 -1.22 -13.77
C LEU A 211 -29.09 -0.01 -13.04
N LEU A 212 -28.77 0.17 -11.75
CA LEU A 212 -29.22 1.34 -10.98
C LEU A 212 -28.65 2.67 -11.51
N LEU A 213 -27.39 2.71 -11.97
CA LEU A 213 -26.80 3.89 -12.59
C LEU A 213 -27.42 4.18 -13.96
N ARG A 214 -27.82 3.16 -14.73
CA ARG A 214 -28.49 3.34 -16.02
C ARG A 214 -29.92 3.86 -15.84
N ASP A 215 -30.64 3.38 -14.83
CA ASP A 215 -32.01 3.86 -14.53
C ASP A 215 -32.00 5.29 -13.94
N TRP A 216 -30.93 5.67 -13.23
CA TRP A 216 -30.72 7.05 -12.76
C TRP A 216 -30.33 8.01 -13.90
N LEU A 217 -29.50 7.58 -14.85
CA LEU A 217 -29.04 8.44 -15.96
C LEU A 217 -30.15 8.74 -17.00
N PHE A 218 -31.20 7.91 -17.05
CA PHE A 218 -32.29 8.02 -18.02
C PHE A 218 -33.66 8.39 -17.42
N SER A 219 -33.75 8.68 -16.12
CA SER A 219 -34.99 9.16 -15.53
C SER A 219 -35.10 10.69 -15.65
N PRO A 220 -36.06 11.24 -16.42
CA PRO A 220 -36.33 12.67 -16.42
C PRO A 220 -36.84 13.13 -15.04
N PRO A 221 -36.55 14.36 -14.61
CA PRO A 221 -36.89 14.84 -13.27
C PRO A 221 -38.40 15.08 -13.17
N GLY A 222 -39.15 14.14 -12.60
CA GLY A 222 -40.59 14.39 -12.37
C GLY A 222 -41.53 13.22 -12.09
N SER A 223 -41.09 12.02 -11.68
CA SER A 223 -42.03 10.95 -11.31
C SER A 223 -41.72 10.31 -9.96
N SER A 224 -42.64 10.49 -9.03
CA SER A 224 -42.68 9.87 -7.71
C SER A 224 -42.76 8.33 -7.80
N PRO A 225 -42.16 7.55 -6.86
CA PRO A 225 -42.22 6.10 -6.91
C PRO A 225 -43.63 5.59 -6.57
N ARG A 226 -44.27 4.94 -7.54
CA ARG A 226 -45.54 4.23 -7.37
C ARG A 226 -45.30 3.01 -6.47
N THR A 227 -45.91 2.99 -5.30
CA THR A 227 -46.02 1.83 -4.42
C THR A 227 -46.76 0.70 -5.15
N ARG A 228 -46.03 -0.38 -5.52
CA ARG A 228 -46.67 -1.63 -5.99
C ARG A 228 -47.02 -2.48 -4.77
N SER A 229 -48.29 -2.46 -4.40
CA SER A 229 -48.96 -3.47 -3.59
C SER A 229 -49.04 -4.79 -4.38
N HIS A 230 -48.44 -5.86 -3.87
CA HIS A 230 -48.74 -7.22 -4.31
C HIS A 230 -49.96 -7.75 -3.53
N PRO A 231 -51.03 -8.23 -4.20
CA PRO A 231 -52.12 -8.91 -3.53
C PRO A 231 -51.74 -10.36 -3.24
N ALA A 232 -52.19 -10.83 -2.08
CA ALA A 232 -52.25 -12.24 -1.73
C ALA A 232 -53.20 -12.99 -2.66
N LYS A 233 -52.75 -14.15 -3.15
CA LYS A 233 -53.52 -15.39 -3.32
C LYS A 233 -52.55 -16.51 -3.67
#